data_AF-A0A7S3SQE1-F1
#
_entry.id   AF-A0A7S3SQE1-F1
#
_cell.length_a   1.000
_cell.length_b   1.000
_cell.length_c   1.000
_cell.angle_alpha   90.00
_cell.angle_beta   90.00
_cell.angle_gamma   90.00
#
_symmetry.space_group_name_H-M   'P 1'
#
loop_
_entity.id
_entity.type
_entity.pdbx_description
1 polymer ?
#
loop_
_entity_poly.entity_id
_entity_poly.type
_entity_poly.pdbx_seq_one_letter_code
_entity_poly.pdbx_strand_id
1 'polypeptide(L)'
;VSKRDKQAWRTSERGGWSHEHKDMWCCSGTGIEAFAKLPEHVFATTVRSAIPELHILQYISASLQWDAERVTVVLHATDLSRSTPGQALVLAVSFRAFPDGGPAASSESGQSGVADRLW
;
A
#
# COMPACT_ATOMS: atom_id res chain seq x y z
N VAL A 1 -12.36 -37.13 -15.37
CA VAL A 1 -12.53 -36.27 -14.17
C VAL A 1 -13.71 -36.80 -13.36
N SER A 2 -13.41 -37.44 -12.22
CA SER A 2 -14.37 -38.10 -11.34
C SER A 2 -15.36 -37.09 -10.76
N LYS A 3 -16.66 -37.38 -10.82
CA LYS A 3 -17.73 -36.52 -10.29
C LYS A 3 -17.79 -36.47 -8.74
N ARG A 4 -16.77 -36.96 -8.02
CA ARG A 4 -16.73 -36.99 -6.55
C ARG A 4 -15.99 -35.82 -5.89
N ASP A 5 -15.28 -34.98 -6.65
CA ASP A 5 -14.50 -33.87 -6.08
C ASP A 5 -15.26 -32.52 -6.06
N LYS A 6 -16.59 -32.54 -6.25
CA LYS A 6 -17.42 -31.33 -6.22
C LYS A 6 -17.82 -30.89 -4.81
N GLN A 7 -17.35 -31.57 -3.76
CA GLN A 7 -17.76 -31.32 -2.37
C GLN A 7 -16.72 -30.52 -1.54
N ALA A 8 -15.48 -30.37 -2.02
CA ALA A 8 -14.41 -29.74 -1.23
C ALA A 8 -14.55 -28.22 -1.07
N TRP A 9 -15.26 -27.53 -1.98
CA TRP A 9 -15.47 -26.08 -1.90
C TRP A 9 -16.70 -25.67 -1.06
N ARG A 10 -17.57 -26.62 -0.67
CA ARG A 10 -18.79 -26.33 0.10
C ARG A 10 -18.58 -26.33 1.62
N THR A 11 -17.41 -26.71 2.11
CA THR A 11 -17.12 -26.83 3.55
C THR A 11 -16.16 -25.78 4.11
N SER A 12 -15.75 -24.75 3.36
CA SER A 12 -15.26 -23.54 4.03
C SER A 12 -16.47 -22.77 4.54
N GLU A 13 -16.89 -23.09 5.76
CA GLU A 13 -17.81 -22.29 6.55
C GLU A 13 -17.41 -20.81 6.41
N ARG A 14 -18.24 -20.00 5.73
CA ARG A 14 -18.16 -18.53 5.63
C ARG A 14 -16.73 -17.93 5.67
N GLY A 15 -16.04 -17.91 4.51
CA GLY A 15 -14.83 -17.10 4.31
C GLY A 15 -13.51 -17.86 4.42
N GLY A 16 -13.31 -18.88 3.58
CA GLY A 16 -11.99 -19.48 3.40
C GLY A 16 -11.01 -18.54 2.69
N TRP A 17 -9.74 -18.60 3.06
CA TRP A 17 -8.66 -17.91 2.34
C TRP A 17 -8.36 -18.61 1.01
N SER A 18 -8.03 -17.84 -0.03
CA SER A 18 -7.59 -18.39 -1.32
C SER A 18 -6.20 -19.02 -1.21
N HIS A 19 -5.99 -20.17 -1.84
CA HIS A 19 -4.66 -20.78 -1.98
C HIS A 19 -3.92 -20.27 -3.23
N GLU A 20 -2.62 -20.01 -3.09
CA GLU A 20 -1.74 -19.35 -4.05
C GLU A 20 -1.77 -19.91 -5.49
N HIS A 21 -2.06 -21.20 -5.69
CA HIS A 21 -2.10 -21.80 -7.02
C HIS A 21 -3.40 -22.55 -7.33
N LYS A 22 -4.39 -22.52 -6.42
CA LYS A 22 -5.60 -23.34 -6.54
C LYS A 22 -6.87 -22.51 -6.68
N ASP A 23 -6.87 -21.29 -6.15
CA ASP A 23 -8.07 -20.44 -6.04
C ASP A 23 -7.86 -19.08 -6.71
N MET A 24 -7.46 -19.11 -7.99
CA MET A 24 -7.30 -17.93 -8.85
C MET A 24 -8.64 -17.50 -9.43
N TRP A 25 -9.52 -17.01 -8.56
CA TRP A 25 -10.84 -16.50 -8.93
C TRP A 25 -10.77 -14.98 -9.11
N CYS A 26 -11.81 -14.38 -9.72
CA CYS A 26 -11.87 -12.93 -9.97
C CYS A 26 -11.63 -12.09 -8.70
N CYS A 27 -12.13 -12.53 -7.54
CA CYS A 27 -11.93 -11.85 -6.27
C CYS A 27 -10.48 -11.83 -5.82
N SER A 28 -9.70 -12.88 -6.11
CA SER A 28 -8.28 -12.94 -5.77
C SER A 28 -7.50 -11.89 -6.56
N GLY A 29 -7.81 -11.74 -7.86
CA GLY A 29 -7.24 -10.70 -8.72
C GLY A 29 -7.59 -9.30 -8.24
N THR A 30 -8.86 -9.04 -7.94
CA THR A 30 -9.30 -7.74 -7.40
C THR A 30 -8.68 -7.44 -6.03
N GLY A 31 -8.51 -8.45 -5.18
CA GLY A 31 -7.83 -8.30 -3.90
C GLY A 31 -6.37 -7.87 -4.09
N ILE A 32 -5.63 -8.56 -4.95
CA ILE A 32 -4.24 -8.22 -5.27
C ILE A 32 -4.14 -6.80 -5.86
N GLU A 33 -5.04 -6.44 -6.78
CA GLU A 33 -5.09 -5.09 -7.37
C GLU A 33 -5.36 -4.01 -6.31
N ALA A 34 -6.28 -4.25 -5.37
CA ALA A 34 -6.58 -3.32 -4.30
C ALA A 34 -5.37 -3.07 -3.39
N PHE A 35 -4.61 -4.12 -3.04
CA PHE A 35 -3.39 -3.96 -2.25
C PHE A 35 -2.26 -3.30 -3.04
N ALA A 36 -2.14 -3.56 -4.34
CA ALA A 36 -1.17 -2.89 -5.20
C ALA A 36 -1.44 -1.38 -5.32
N LYS A 37 -2.71 -0.96 -5.25
CA LYS A 37 -3.14 0.45 -5.27
C LYS A 37 -3.22 1.10 -3.89
N LEU A 38 -3.04 0.36 -2.79
CA LEU A 38 -3.00 0.92 -1.44
C LEU A 38 -2.09 2.15 -1.28
N PRO A 39 -0.85 2.21 -1.82
CA PRO A 39 0.01 3.38 -1.67
C PRO A 39 -0.59 4.66 -2.27
N GLU A 40 -1.40 4.56 -3.32
CA GLU A 40 -2.10 5.70 -3.93
C GLU A 40 -3.20 6.27 -3.02
N HIS A 41 -3.69 5.48 -2.06
CA HIS A 41 -4.75 5.86 -1.15
C HIS A 41 -4.25 6.35 0.22
N VAL A 42 -2.93 6.46 0.44
CA VAL A 42 -2.38 7.00 1.70
C VAL A 42 -2.42 8.53 1.71
N PHE A 43 -2.09 9.14 0.57
CA PHE A 43 -2.03 10.58 0.40
C PHE A 43 -2.97 11.04 -0.71
N ALA A 44 -3.67 12.15 -0.52
CA ALA A 44 -4.49 12.78 -1.55
C ALA A 44 -4.12 14.24 -1.73
N THR A 45 -3.89 14.65 -2.98
CA THR A 45 -3.58 16.04 -3.33
C THR A 45 -4.80 16.71 -3.93
N THR A 46 -5.15 17.90 -3.46
CA THR A 46 -6.22 18.71 -4.06
C THR A 46 -5.58 19.87 -4.83
N VAL A 47 -5.88 19.97 -6.13
CA VAL A 47 -5.40 21.06 -7.02
C VAL A 47 -6.48 22.12 -7.25
N ARG A 48 -7.56 22.12 -6.47
CA ARG A 48 -8.72 23.01 -6.68
C ARG A 48 -8.48 24.43 -6.16
N SER A 49 -7.46 24.64 -5.33
CA SER A 49 -7.10 25.92 -4.73
C SER A 49 -5.77 26.43 -5.29
N ALA A 50 -5.53 27.74 -5.15
CA ALA A 50 -4.26 28.37 -5.51
C ALA A 50 -3.08 27.92 -4.63
N ILE A 51 -3.37 27.23 -3.53
CA ILE A 51 -2.40 26.68 -2.58
C ILE A 51 -2.60 25.17 -2.62
N PRO A 52 -1.60 24.38 -3.04
CA PRO A 52 -1.76 22.94 -3.14
C PRO A 52 -1.87 22.33 -1.74
N GLU A 53 -2.87 21.45 -1.57
CA GLU A 53 -3.19 20.82 -0.30
C GLU A 53 -2.88 19.32 -0.35
N LEU A 54 -2.23 18.82 0.69
CA LEU A 54 -1.93 17.40 0.88
C LEU A 54 -2.69 16.85 2.09
N HIS A 55 -3.55 15.87 1.86
CA HIS A 55 -4.31 15.17 2.89
C HIS A 55 -3.72 13.78 3.14
N ILE A 56 -3.59 13.41 4.42
CA ILE A 56 -3.26 12.05 4.84
C ILE A 56 -4.59 11.32 5.10
N LEU A 57 -4.93 10.35 4.26
CA LEU A 57 -6.20 9.62 4.34
C LEU A 57 -6.10 8.36 5.21
N GLN A 58 -4.92 7.72 5.23
CA GLN A 58 -4.67 6.50 5.96
C GLN A 58 -3.41 6.61 6.79
N TYR A 59 -3.42 6.05 7.99
CA TYR A 59 -2.28 6.07 8.92
C TYR A 59 -1.39 4.85 8.73
N ILE A 60 -0.86 4.71 7.52
CA ILE A 60 0.09 3.65 7.15
C ILE A 60 1.41 4.34 6.86
N SER A 61 2.51 3.82 7.42
CA SER A 61 3.84 4.38 7.17
C SER A 61 4.17 4.35 5.69
N ALA A 62 4.44 5.52 5.11
CA ALA A 62 4.66 5.71 3.68
C ALA A 62 5.42 7.01 3.42
N SER A 63 6.03 7.10 2.23
CA SER A 63 6.67 8.31 1.75
C SER A 63 6.07 8.75 0.42
N LEU A 64 5.81 10.04 0.28
CA LEU A 64 5.34 10.66 -0.96
C LEU A 64 6.39 11.65 -1.47
N GLN A 65 6.78 11.48 -2.72
CA GLN A 65 7.49 12.52 -3.47
C GLN A 65 6.45 13.49 -4.03
N TRP A 66 6.35 14.69 -3.45
CA TRP A 66 5.39 15.70 -3.90
C TRP A 66 6.07 16.68 -4.86
N ASP A 67 6.04 16.33 -6.15
CA ASP A 67 6.77 17.08 -7.18
C ASP A 67 6.26 18.53 -7.34
N ALA A 68 4.95 18.76 -7.16
CA ALA A 68 4.35 20.08 -7.31
C ALA A 68 4.97 21.12 -6.36
N GLU A 69 5.23 20.73 -5.11
CA GLU A 69 5.81 21.59 -4.07
C GLU A 69 7.30 21.36 -3.85
N ARG A 70 7.90 20.46 -4.61
CA ARG A 70 9.29 20.05 -4.45
C ARG A 70 9.64 19.62 -3.01
N VAL A 71 8.75 18.85 -2.38
CA VAL A 71 8.94 18.30 -1.03
C VAL A 71 8.73 16.79 -1.02
N THR A 72 9.57 16.07 -0.27
CA THR A 72 9.30 14.69 0.16
C THR A 72 8.61 14.70 1.51
N VAL A 73 7.47 14.03 1.60
CA VAL A 73 6.72 13.84 2.85
C VAL A 73 6.91 12.40 3.32
N VAL A 74 7.31 12.22 4.56
CA VAL A 74 7.45 10.89 5.17
C VAL A 74 6.52 10.81 6.37
N LEU A 75 5.57 9.88 6.29
CA LEU A 75 4.68 9.50 7.38
C LEU A 75 5.22 8.24 8.04
N HIS A 76 5.42 8.30 9.34
CA HIS A 76 5.82 7.17 10.17
C HIS A 76 4.77 6.96 11.25
N ALA A 77 4.00 5.89 11.13
CA ALA A 77 3.02 5.45 12.10
C ALA A 77 3.62 4.33 12.96
N THR A 78 3.68 4.57 14.27
CA THR A 78 4.08 3.56 15.28
C THR A 78 2.86 3.02 15.99
N ASP A 79 3.00 1.83 16.56
CA ASP A 79 1.99 1.20 17.42
C ASP A 79 0.68 0.84 16.71
N LEU A 80 0.79 0.34 15.48
CA LEU A 80 -0.35 -0.13 14.68
C LEU A 80 -0.93 -1.46 15.20
N SER A 81 -0.19 -2.23 16.01
CA SER A 81 -0.69 -3.48 16.57
C SER A 81 -1.38 -3.24 17.92
N ARG A 82 -2.70 -3.43 17.92
CA ARG A 82 -3.54 -3.39 19.13
C ARG A 82 -3.27 -4.62 20.03
N SER A 83 -2.09 -4.67 20.67
CA SER A 83 -1.78 -5.68 21.69
C SER A 83 -2.15 -5.21 23.10
N THR A 84 -2.24 -3.90 23.32
CA THR A 84 -2.30 -3.31 24.66
C THR A 84 -3.43 -2.28 24.76
N PRO A 85 -4.42 -2.45 25.66
CA PRO A 85 -5.43 -1.44 25.92
C PRO A 85 -4.78 -0.13 26.41
N GLY A 86 -5.18 1.01 25.83
CA GLY A 86 -4.69 2.34 26.24
C GLY A 86 -3.45 2.84 25.48
N GLN A 87 -2.92 2.07 24.53
CA GLN A 87 -1.84 2.54 23.66
C GLN A 87 -2.39 3.50 22.60
N ALA A 88 -1.82 4.71 22.54
CA ALA A 88 -2.19 5.73 21.57
C ALA A 88 -1.42 5.52 20.26
N LEU A 89 -2.10 5.76 19.14
CA LEU A 89 -1.45 5.84 17.83
C LEU A 89 -0.54 7.07 17.80
N VAL A 90 0.74 6.86 17.47
CA VAL A 90 1.70 7.95 17.31
C VAL A 90 2.04 8.11 15.83
N LEU A 91 1.84 9.34 15.33
CA LEU A 91 2.10 9.72 13.95
C LEU A 91 3.21 10.76 13.92
N ALA A 92 4.31 10.44 13.23
CA ALA A 92 5.36 11.39 12.93
C ALA A 92 5.32 11.73 11.44
N VAL A 93 5.19 13.01 11.12
CA VAL A 93 5.23 13.53 9.74
C VAL A 93 6.47 14.39 9.60
N SER A 94 7.28 14.10 8.59
CA SER A 94 8.47 14.90 8.29
C SER A 94 8.46 15.34 6.83
N PHE A 95 9.00 16.55 6.61
CA PHE A 95 9.08 17.18 5.30
C PHE A 95 10.55 17.40 4.97
N ARG A 96 10.96 17.04 3.76
CA ARG A 96 12.32 17.27 3.25
C ARG A 96 12.21 18.00 1.92
N ALA A 97 12.80 19.18 1.83
CA ALA A 97 12.91 19.89 0.55
C ALA A 97 13.79 19.07 -0.41
N PHE A 98 13.46 19.05 -1.71
CA PHE A 98 14.43 18.59 -2.69
C PHE A 98 15.59 19.58 -2.73
N PRO A 99 16.86 19.11 -2.71
CA PRO A 99 17.98 20.01 -2.88
C PRO A 99 17.88 20.70 -4.24
N ASP A 100 17.98 22.03 -4.24
CA ASP A 100 18.05 22.85 -5.44
C ASP A 100 19.42 22.63 -6.12
N GLY A 101 19.55 21.55 -6.91
CA GLY A 101 20.73 21.31 -7.74
C GLY A 101 20.93 19.85 -8.16
N GLY A 102 20.54 19.51 -9.40
CA GLY A 102 20.84 18.22 -10.04
C GLY A 102 19.57 17.52 -10.55
N PRO A 103 19.62 16.85 -11.72
CA PRO A 103 18.48 16.73 -12.62
C PRO A 103 17.34 15.91 -12.01
N ALA A 104 16.12 16.26 -12.43
CA ALA A 104 15.00 15.33 -12.44
C ALA A 104 15.45 14.07 -13.20
N ALA A 105 15.90 13.06 -12.46
CA ALA A 105 16.04 11.72 -12.99
C ALA A 105 14.62 11.25 -13.28
N SER A 106 14.29 11.33 -14.57
CA SER A 106 13.18 10.66 -15.22
C SER A 106 12.82 9.35 -14.54
N SER A 107 11.52 9.23 -14.24
CA SER A 107 10.73 8.01 -14.14
C SER A 107 11.45 6.69 -14.48
N GLU A 108 11.52 5.79 -13.50
CA GLU A 108 11.40 4.35 -13.75
C GLU A 108 10.35 3.78 -12.80
N SER A 109 9.11 3.76 -13.29
CA SER A 109 8.16 2.70 -13.00
C SER A 109 8.68 1.42 -13.68
N GLY A 110 9.38 0.55 -12.95
CA GLY A 110 9.90 -0.70 -13.50
C GLY A 110 10.62 -1.56 -12.48
N GLN A 111 10.10 -2.77 -12.28
CA GLN A 111 10.62 -3.83 -11.41
C GLN A 111 12.10 -4.16 -11.67
N SER A 112 12.87 -4.44 -10.61
CA SER A 112 13.53 -5.74 -10.37
C SER A 112 14.55 -5.64 -9.23
N GLY A 113 14.66 -6.67 -8.40
CA GLY A 113 15.89 -6.88 -7.60
C GLY A 113 15.75 -7.19 -6.11
N VAL A 114 14.70 -7.89 -5.66
CA VAL A 114 14.80 -8.68 -4.41
C VAL A 114 14.24 -10.08 -4.67
N ALA A 115 14.93 -10.78 -5.56
CA ALA A 115 14.92 -12.22 -5.62
C ALA A 115 16.35 -12.66 -5.35
N ASP A 116 16.79 -12.59 -4.10
CA ASP A 116 17.78 -13.52 -3.60
C ASP A 116 17.83 -13.51 -2.08
N ARG A 117 17.88 -14.71 -1.50
CA ARG A 117 17.98 -15.04 -0.07
C ARG A 117 16.67 -15.08 0.69
N LEU A 118 15.78 -16.00 0.33
CA LEU A 118 15.09 -16.86 1.32
C LEU A 118 14.67 -18.19 0.64
N TRP A 119 15.61 -19.12 0.60
CA TRP A 119 15.37 -20.54 0.85
C TRP A 119 16.41 -20.97 1.88
#